data_AF-A0A134AP03-F1
#
_entry.id   AF-A0A134AP03-F1
#
_cell.length_a   1.000
_cell.length_b   1.000
_cell.length_c   1.000
_cell.angle_alpha   90.00
_cell.angle_beta   90.00
_cell.angle_gamma   90.00
#
_symmetry.space_group_name_H-M   'P 1'
#
loop_
_entity.id
_entity.type
_entity.pdbx_description
1 polymer ?
#
loop_
_entity_poly.entity_id
_entity_poly.type
_entity_poly.pdbx_seq_one_letter_code
_entity_poly.pdbx_strand_id
1 'polypeptide(L)' 'MSKIKKEQISAKGFSIKVYTEDFKNDYISLTDIAKYKNSDNPRFVIQNWMRNRNTLEFIGLWEVLNNPNFNRV' A
#
# COMPACT_ATOMS: atom_id res chain seq x y z
N MET A 1 5.51 23.65 0.26
CA MET A 1 5.30 22.39 -0.48
C MET A 1 6.36 21.41 -0.02
N SER A 2 5.96 20.35 0.70
CA SER A 2 6.95 19.36 1.14
C SER A 2 7.50 18.61 -0.06
N LYS A 3 8.82 18.43 -0.12
CA LYS A 3 9.46 17.70 -1.21
C LYS A 3 9.16 16.22 -1.03
N ILE A 4 8.32 15.65 -1.89
CA ILE A 4 8.07 14.20 -1.94
C ILE A 4 9.42 13.51 -2.14
N LYS A 5 9.88 12.79 -1.11
CA LYS A 5 11.10 12.01 -1.17
C LYS A 5 10.72 10.58 -1.55
N LYS A 6 11.42 10.03 -2.53
CA LYS A 6 11.20 8.67 -3.03
C LYS A 6 12.27 7.78 -2.45
N GLU A 7 11.85 6.87 -1.58
CA GLU A 7 12.70 5.82 -1.03
C GLU A 7 12.31 4.48 -1.66
N GLN A 8 13.13 3.45 -1.43
CA GLN A 8 12.97 2.17 -2.09
C GLN A 8 13.33 1.05 -1.11
N ILE A 9 12.43 0.10 -0.96
CA ILE A 9 12.63 -1.10 -0.14
C ILE A 9 12.71 -2.34 -1.02
N SER A 10 13.37 -3.38 -0.54
CA SER A 10 13.48 -4.67 -1.22
C SER A 10 12.76 -5.74 -0.44
N ALA A 11 11.82 -6.44 -1.08
CA ALA A 11 11.09 -7.55 -0.48
C ALA A 11 11.00 -8.70 -1.48
N LYS A 12 11.46 -9.90 -1.09
CA LYS A 12 11.50 -11.09 -1.96
C LYS A 12 12.19 -10.84 -3.33
N GLY A 13 13.18 -9.95 -3.36
CA GLY A 13 13.88 -9.56 -4.61
C GLY A 13 13.14 -8.51 -5.45
N PHE A 14 12.00 -7.99 -4.99
CA PHE A 14 11.21 -6.98 -5.70
C PHE A 14 11.45 -5.58 -5.18
N SER A 15 11.66 -4.70 -6.16
CA SER A 15 11.85 -3.27 -6.01
C SER A 15 10.57 -2.49 -5.61
N ILE A 16 10.27 -2.18 -4.35
CA ILE A 16 9.06 -1.44 -3.98
C ILE A 16 9.37 0.02 -3.65
N LYS A 17 8.68 0.95 -4.31
CA LYS A 17 8.81 2.39 -4.03
C LYS A 17 8.03 2.79 -2.79
N VAL A 18 8.64 3.64 -1.98
CA VAL A 18 8.04 4.30 -0.81
C VAL A 18 8.04 5.80 -1.07
N TYR A 19 6.90 6.43 -0.85
CA TYR A 19 6.71 7.87 -1.02
C TYR A 19 6.51 8.48 0.36
N THR A 20 7.30 9.48 0.70
CA THR A 20 7.12 10.22 1.94
C THR A 20 6.89 11.70 1.65
N GLU A 21 5.89 12.28 2.31
CA GLU A 21 5.61 13.71 2.26
C GLU A 21 6.10 14.43 3.51
N ASP A 22 6.02 13.81 4.68
CA ASP A 22 6.32 14.45 5.96
C ASP A 22 7.14 13.57 6.92
N PHE A 23 7.70 12.45 6.43
CA PHE A 23 8.38 11.42 7.23
C PHE A 23 7.52 10.82 8.36
N LYS A 24 6.20 11.03 8.31
CA LYS A 24 5.23 10.45 9.24
C LYS A 24 4.22 9.56 8.51
N ASN A 25 3.83 9.96 7.30
CA ASN A 25 2.86 9.28 6.46
C ASN A 25 3.56 8.76 5.20
N ASP A 26 4.20 7.60 5.36
CA ASP A 26 4.87 6.91 4.26
C ASP A 26 3.88 6.03 3.50
N TYR A 27 3.86 6.16 2.17
CA TYR A 27 3.01 5.38 1.28
C TYR A 27 3.82 4.35 0.52
N ILE A 28 3.36 3.10 0.52
CA ILE A 28 3.99 2.01 -0.23
C ILE A 28 3.27 1.79 -1.56
N SER A 29 4.02 1.65 -2.65
CA SER A 29 3.49 1.42 -4.00
C SER A 29 2.82 0.04 -4.14
N LEU A 30 1.49 -0.01 -4.10
CA LEU A 30 0.71 -1.23 -4.38
C LEU A 30 0.96 -1.79 -5.79
N THR A 31 1.21 -0.92 -6.76
CA THR A 31 1.53 -1.34 -8.13
C THR A 31 2.84 -2.13 -8.19
N ASP A 32 3.87 -1.70 -7.47
CA ASP A 32 5.14 -2.42 -7.44
C ASP A 32 5.02 -3.75 -6.68
N ILE A 33 4.18 -3.81 -5.64
CA ILE A 33 3.83 -5.07 -4.97
C ILE A 33 3.04 -6.00 -5.91
N ALA A 34 2.05 -5.48 -6.64
CA ALA A 34 1.20 -6.27 -7.52
C ALA A 34 1.94 -6.91 -8.69
N LYS A 35 3.01 -6.26 -9.18
CA LYS A 35 3.90 -6.80 -10.22
C LYS A 35 4.56 -8.13 -9.81
N TYR A 36 4.71 -8.40 -8.52
CA TYR A 36 5.17 -9.71 -8.04
C TYR A 36 4.24 -10.85 -8.50
N LYS A 37 2.93 -10.59 -8.51
CA LYS A 37 1.93 -11.60 -8.86
C LYS A 37 1.60 -11.60 -10.35
N ASN A 38 1.53 -10.43 -10.97
CA ASN A 38 1.30 -10.27 -12.40
C ASN A 38 1.92 -8.95 -12.86
N SER A 39 3.05 -9.03 -13.56
CA SER A 39 3.77 -7.88 -14.09
C SER A 39 3.06 -7.21 -15.26
N ASP A 40 2.35 -7.99 -16.07
CA ASP A 40 1.70 -7.52 -17.31
C ASP A 40 0.43 -6.73 -17.00
N ASN A 41 -0.30 -7.14 -15.95
CA ASN A 41 -1.51 -6.45 -15.53
C ASN A 41 -1.67 -6.38 -14.00
N PRO A 42 -0.83 -5.58 -13.32
CA PRO A 42 -0.91 -5.38 -11.87
C PRO A 42 -2.22 -4.74 -11.43
N ARG A 43 -2.91 -4.00 -12.32
CA ARG A 43 -4.20 -3.37 -12.04
C ARG A 43 -5.28 -4.38 -11.68
N PHE A 44 -5.36 -5.52 -12.37
CA PHE A 44 -6.34 -6.57 -12.04
C PHE A 44 -6.07 -7.20 -10.68
N VAL A 45 -4.79 -7.39 -10.32
CA VAL A 45 -4.41 -7.90 -9.00
C VAL A 45 -4.89 -6.95 -7.90
N ILE A 46 -4.63 -5.64 -8.06
CA ILE A 46 -5.08 -4.62 -7.11
C ILE A 46 -6.60 -4.58 -7.03
N GLN A 47 -7.32 -4.62 -8.16
CA GLN A 47 -8.78 -4.65 -8.15
C GLN A 47 -9.32 -5.85 -7.38
N ASN A 48 -8.73 -7.03 -7.55
CA ASN A 48 -9.16 -8.22 -6.82
C ASN A 48 -8.91 -8.08 -5.31
N TRP A 49 -7.76 -7.52 -4.89
CA TRP A 49 -7.51 -7.24 -3.47
C TRP A 49 -8.53 -6.27 -2.89
N MET A 50 -8.78 -5.15 -3.59
CA MET A 50 -9.70 -4.12 -3.11
C MET A 50 -11.18 -4.52 -3.15
N ARG A 51 -11.53 -5.61 -3.86
CA ARG A 51 -12.90 -6.17 -3.87
C ARG A 51 -13.07 -7.32 -2.89
N ASN A 52 -11.97 -7.91 -2.41
CA ASN A 52 -12.04 -9.05 -1.52
C ASN A 52 -12.42 -8.59 -0.11
N ARG A 53 -13.56 -9.07 0.38
CA ARG A 53 -14.08 -8.73 1.71
C ARG A 53 -13.06 -8.98 2.82
N ASN A 54 -12.35 -10.11 2.79
CA ASN A 54 -11.36 -10.45 3.82
C ASN A 54 -10.17 -9.48 3.80
N THR A 55 -9.76 -9.05 2.60
CA THR A 55 -8.70 -8.03 2.47
C THR A 55 -9.15 -6.69 3.05
N LEU A 56 -10.37 -6.25 2.74
CA LEU A 56 -10.90 -5.00 3.28
C LEU A 56 -11.11 -5.05 4.79
N GLU A 57 -11.63 -6.17 5.32
CA GLU A 57 -11.79 -6.37 6.77
C GLU A 57 -10.45 -6.36 7.49
N PHE A 58 -9.42 -6.99 6.92
CA PHE A 58 -8.07 -6.98 7.47
C PHE A 58 -7.47 -5.57 7.50
N ILE A 59 -7.55 -4.82 6.38
CA ILE A 59 -7.07 -3.44 6.31
C ILE A 59 -7.82 -2.57 7.32
N GLY A 60 -9.15 -2.69 7.39
CA GLY A 60 -9.97 -1.93 8.34
C GLY A 60 -9.61 -2.24 9.79
N LEU A 61 -9.34 -3.50 10.14
CA LEU A 61 -8.86 -3.86 11.48
C LEU A 61 -7.49 -3.25 11.76
N TRP A 62 -6.57 -3.34 10.79
CA TRP A 62 -5.24 -2.76 10.93
C TRP A 62 -5.31 -1.24 11.16
N GLU A 63 -6.17 -0.53 10.42
CA GLU A 63 -6.41 0.91 10.60
C GLU A 63 -6.94 1.22 11.99
N VAL A 64 -7.93 0.47 12.49
CA VAL A 64 -8.45 0.64 13.85
C VAL A 64 -7.35 0.49 14.92
N LEU A 65 -6.39 -0.42 14.69
CA LEU A 65 -5.29 -0.67 15.63
C LEU A 65 -4.17 0.39 15.57
N ASN A 66 -3.90 0.97 14.39
CA ASN A 66 -2.70 1.77 14.15
C ASN A 66 -2.98 3.25 13.83
N ASN A 67 -4.23 3.60 13.53
CA ASN A 67 -4.65 4.94 13.19
C ASN A 67 -5.73 5.40 14.19
N PRO A 68 -5.34 6.10 15.27
CA PRO A 68 -6.26 6.48 16.36
C PRO A 68 -7.45 7.33 15.92
N ASN A 69 -7.32 8.02 14.78
CA ASN A 69 -8.35 8.89 14.21
C ASN A 69 -9.14 8.22 13.08
N PHE A 70 -8.99 6.91 12.88
CA PHE A 70 -9.64 6.19 11.80
C PHE A 70 -11.16 6.23 11.95
N ASN A 71 -11.83 6.89 11.01
CA ASN A 71 -13.29 6.90 10.96
C ASN A 71 -13.81 5.71 10.15
N ARG A 72 -14.43 4.76 10.84
CA ARG A 72 -15.01 3.56 10.23
C ARG A 72 -16.42 3.80 9.66
N VAL A 73 -17.02 4.96 9.93
CA VAL A 73 -18.44 5.27 9.70
C VAL A 73 -18.64 6.45 8.75
#